data_AF-A0A7C4TDZ9-F1
#
_entry.id   AF-A0A7C4TDZ9-F1
#
_cell.length_a   1.000
_cell.length_b   1.000
_cell.length_c   1.000
_cell.angle_alpha   90.00
_cell.angle_beta   90.00
_cell.angle_gamma   90.00
#
_symmetry.space_group_name_H-M   'P 1'
#
loop_
_entity.id
_entity.type
_entity.pdbx_description
1 polymer ?
#
loop_
_entity_poly.entity_id
_entity_poly.type
_entity_poly.pdbx_seq_one_letter_code
_entity_poly.pdbx_strand_id
1 'polypeptide(L)'
;MKKVIVFLIFMLFAPNFFALASEGQDEVDKFYISASIINSHKDPIRDAEVKVIVDGKPHKLVTDHKEVDSTTTSSHGTCQLVFHLPKGAIDSAKIQMEIVKASYKRTIFDIKKEDFAVKGNEFYLAKDLTIERHIGIAFWVATAAFLLIYIAISFELLHRTIAAMIGAATMLVITYTFGTFNPEYHIISFERAIEAIDMNVIFLLMGMMIIIGVLKRTGIFQWCAYISYKLANGNIMALAIISCFFIAITSAFLDNVTTMLLYTPVLIEICTALKINPLSLLIPGVLASNAGGTATLIGDPPNIMIGSYAGLTFMQFVYALTPVIFICMIALVIYNKFFYSKEYQKGKVDDVDAFIRSLKKQYKITDKVLLTYGALIMVIVIAFFVTHGIWHMEVCIPALFGAGVLFAYALVTNKVKMLELIEKDIEWTTLLFFMFLFIVVASVEEVGLLAVIADWVHNVSAGNLTVAICLILWVSAIMSAFIDNIPFVATMLPIVAYLTRVMPGAENNVLWWALSLGACLGGNGTMIGASANVVTVGIAESAGYRISFFGFMKYAFGYMVLSIIICNVWLLVFF
;
A
#
# COMPACT_ATOMS: atom_id res chain seq x y z
N MET A 1 -17.65 -17.19 47.28
CA MET A 1 -18.45 -16.25 48.10
C MET A 1 -17.53 -15.35 48.94
N LYS A 2 -17.08 -14.21 48.38
CA LYS A 2 -16.50 -13.06 49.11
C LYS A 2 -16.25 -11.80 48.25
N LYS A 3 -16.73 -11.76 47.00
CA LYS A 3 -16.66 -10.57 46.12
C LYS A 3 -18.02 -10.03 45.66
N VAL A 4 -19.14 -10.60 46.14
CA VAL A 4 -20.51 -10.16 45.77
C VAL A 4 -21.12 -9.21 46.82
N ILE A 5 -20.52 -9.09 48.01
CA ILE A 5 -21.07 -8.28 49.11
C ILE A 5 -20.57 -6.82 49.10
N VAL A 6 -19.48 -6.51 48.37
CA VAL A 6 -18.93 -5.14 48.32
C VAL A 6 -19.67 -4.26 47.30
N PHE A 7 -20.39 -4.84 46.34
CA PHE A 7 -21.12 -4.08 45.32
C PHE A 7 -22.52 -3.62 45.78
N LEU A 8 -23.06 -4.17 46.87
CA LEU A 8 -24.41 -3.89 47.36
C LEU A 8 -24.49 -2.84 48.48
N ILE A 9 -23.35 -2.34 48.98
CA ILE A 9 -23.31 -1.34 50.07
C ILE A 9 -23.10 0.10 49.54
N PHE A 10 -22.69 0.27 48.28
CA PHE A 10 -22.53 1.61 47.68
C PHE A 10 -23.84 2.22 47.12
N MET A 11 -24.94 1.46 47.13
CA MET A 11 -26.25 1.93 46.64
C MET A 11 -27.13 2.58 47.73
N LEU A 12 -26.68 2.60 49.00
CA LEU A 12 -27.47 3.09 50.14
C LEU A 12 -27.03 4.45 50.71
N PHE A 13 -26.01 5.10 50.14
CA PHE A 13 -25.52 6.41 50.60
C PHE A 13 -25.13 7.36 49.45
N ALA A 14 -26.05 7.55 48.49
CA ALA A 14 -26.02 8.75 47.65
C ALA A 14 -27.10 9.73 48.18
N PRO A 15 -26.74 10.98 48.50
CA PRO A 15 -27.66 11.93 49.11
C PRO A 15 -28.82 12.25 48.16
N ASN A 16 -30.03 12.21 48.72
CA ASN A 16 -31.25 12.74 48.12
C ASN A 16 -31.07 14.23 47.79
N PHE A 17 -30.54 14.52 46.60
CA PHE A 17 -30.88 15.76 45.93
C PHE A 17 -32.26 15.57 45.30
N PHE A 18 -33.29 15.93 46.07
CA PHE A 18 -34.55 16.39 45.50
C PHE A 18 -34.21 17.62 44.65
N ALA A 19 -33.82 17.38 43.39
CA ALA A 19 -33.94 18.39 42.37
C ALA A 19 -35.44 18.57 42.18
N LEU A 20 -35.92 19.80 42.42
CA LEU A 20 -37.23 20.24 41.97
C LEU A 20 -37.42 19.71 40.56
N ALA A 21 -38.44 18.86 40.38
CA ALA A 21 -39.01 18.62 39.07
C ALA A 21 -39.40 20.01 38.55
N SER A 22 -38.61 20.53 37.62
CA SER A 22 -39.05 21.61 36.75
C SER A 22 -40.15 21.01 35.87
N GLU A 23 -41.39 21.16 36.32
CA GLU A 23 -42.58 21.04 35.49
C GLU A 23 -42.33 21.85 34.21
N GLY A 24 -42.17 21.13 33.09
CA GLY A 24 -41.77 21.70 31.79
C GLY A 24 -41.31 20.67 30.76
N GLN A 25 -41.08 19.40 31.14
CA GLN A 25 -40.66 18.34 30.22
C GLN A 25 -41.80 17.69 29.38
N ASP A 26 -43.04 18.15 29.53
CA ASP A 26 -44.23 17.49 28.93
C ASP A 26 -44.71 18.08 27.59
N GLU A 27 -44.05 19.11 27.05
CA GLU A 27 -44.50 19.85 25.86
C GLU A 27 -43.71 19.57 24.56
N VAL A 28 -42.72 18.68 24.58
CA VAL A 28 -41.79 18.51 23.45
C VAL A 28 -41.63 17.04 23.07
N ASP A 29 -41.78 16.74 21.77
CA ASP A 29 -41.48 15.45 21.17
C ASP A 29 -39.99 15.38 20.78
N LYS A 30 -39.32 14.31 21.16
CA LYS A 30 -37.90 14.09 20.88
C LYS A 30 -37.70 13.09 19.75
N PHE A 31 -36.87 13.45 18.78
CA PHE A 31 -36.59 12.65 17.61
C PHE A 31 -35.15 12.18 17.63
N TYR A 32 -34.96 10.87 17.43
CA TYR A 32 -33.68 10.20 17.34
C TYR A 32 -33.60 9.50 15.99
N ILE A 33 -32.75 9.99 15.09
CA ILE A 33 -32.51 9.36 13.79
C ILE A 33 -31.09 8.84 13.74
N SER A 34 -30.94 7.53 13.51
CA SER A 34 -29.67 6.89 13.20
C SER A 34 -29.66 6.53 11.71
N ALA A 35 -28.90 7.26 10.90
CA ALA A 35 -28.84 7.02 9.46
C ALA A 35 -27.48 6.47 9.05
N SER A 36 -27.48 5.57 8.06
CA SER A 36 -26.28 5.12 7.34
C SER A 36 -26.35 5.65 5.91
N ILE A 37 -25.43 6.52 5.54
CA ILE A 37 -25.37 7.13 4.21
C ILE A 37 -24.40 6.33 3.35
N ILE A 38 -24.91 5.76 2.26
CA ILE A 38 -24.17 4.89 1.36
C ILE A 38 -24.25 5.37 -0.09
N ASN A 39 -23.28 4.97 -0.92
CA ASN A 39 -23.30 5.22 -2.36
C ASN A 39 -24.03 4.08 -3.12
N SER A 40 -24.11 4.19 -4.44
CA SER A 40 -24.66 3.17 -5.34
C SER A 40 -23.97 1.80 -5.24
N HIS A 41 -22.73 1.77 -4.76
CA HIS A 41 -21.91 0.58 -4.55
C HIS A 41 -22.02 0.01 -3.13
N LYS A 42 -22.92 0.58 -2.29
CA LYS A 42 -23.08 0.27 -0.86
C LYS A 42 -21.88 0.59 0.02
N ASP A 43 -20.94 1.40 -0.48
CA ASP A 43 -19.86 1.90 0.37
C ASP A 43 -20.36 3.07 1.22
N PRO A 44 -19.92 3.15 2.48
CA PRO A 44 -20.26 4.25 3.37
C PRO A 44 -19.70 5.58 2.86
N ILE A 45 -20.49 6.65 2.98
CA ILE A 45 -20.10 8.00 2.59
C ILE A 45 -19.77 8.79 3.85
N ARG A 46 -18.47 9.01 4.05
CA ARG A 46 -17.92 9.86 5.13
C ARG A 46 -18.03 11.35 4.80
N ASP A 47 -17.92 12.20 5.82
CA ASP A 47 -17.88 13.67 5.70
C ASP A 47 -19.02 14.30 4.86
N ALA A 48 -20.17 13.62 4.77
CA ALA A 48 -21.38 14.20 4.22
C ALA A 48 -22.04 15.07 5.28
N GLU A 49 -22.37 16.31 4.94
CA GLU A 49 -23.14 17.21 5.79
C GLU A 49 -24.61 16.80 5.77
N VAL A 50 -25.18 16.60 6.96
CA VAL A 50 -26.56 16.17 7.14
C VAL A 50 -27.32 17.24 7.93
N LYS A 51 -28.41 17.72 7.34
CA LYS A 51 -29.30 18.75 7.87
C LYS A 51 -30.71 18.19 8.00
N VAL A 52 -31.40 18.59 9.07
CA VAL A 52 -32.84 18.34 9.21
C VAL A 52 -33.57 19.61 8.78
N ILE A 53 -34.55 19.45 7.90
CA ILE A 53 -35.41 20.51 7.40
C ILE A 53 -36.83 20.19 7.88
N VAL A 54 -37.47 21.15 8.54
CA VAL A 54 -38.86 21.04 9.00
C VAL A 54 -39.65 22.16 8.34
N ASP A 55 -40.71 21.79 7.62
CA ASP A 55 -41.56 22.73 6.87
C ASP A 55 -40.78 23.68 5.94
N GLY A 56 -39.74 23.14 5.30
CA GLY A 56 -38.90 23.87 4.35
C GLY A 56 -37.85 24.79 4.98
N LYS A 57 -37.69 24.80 6.31
CA LYS A 57 -36.65 25.57 7.01
C LYS A 57 -35.64 24.64 7.71
N PRO A 58 -34.33 24.99 7.71
CA PRO A 58 -33.34 24.25 8.50
C PRO A 58 -33.73 24.27 9.99
N HIS A 59 -33.71 23.11 10.61
CA HIS A 59 -34.02 22.93 12.02
C HIS A 59 -32.75 22.52 12.77
N LYS A 60 -32.57 23.07 13.97
CA LYS A 60 -31.36 22.82 14.75
C LYS A 60 -31.36 21.42 15.35
N LEU A 61 -30.17 20.82 15.35
CA LEU A 61 -29.87 19.54 15.97
C LEU A 61 -29.29 19.75 17.36
N VAL A 62 -29.50 18.79 18.25
CA VAL A 62 -28.97 18.79 19.62
C VAL A 62 -27.85 17.75 19.69
N THR A 63 -26.61 18.21 19.87
CA THR A 63 -25.44 17.34 20.03
C THR A 63 -24.67 17.77 21.27
N ASP A 64 -24.38 16.85 22.20
CA ASP A 64 -23.64 17.13 23.44
C ASP A 64 -24.12 18.38 24.21
N HIS A 65 -25.45 18.53 24.34
CA HIS A 65 -26.11 19.68 24.99
C HIS A 65 -25.91 21.04 24.29
N LYS A 66 -25.45 21.06 23.05
CA LYS A 66 -25.36 22.26 22.19
C LYS A 66 -26.28 22.13 20.98
N GLU A 67 -26.85 23.25 20.56
CA GLU A 67 -27.58 23.32 19.29
C GLU A 67 -26.61 23.57 18.13
N VAL A 68 -26.69 22.76 17.09
CA VAL A 68 -25.88 22.86 15.87
C VAL A 68 -26.78 22.82 14.62
N ASP A 69 -26.37 23.49 13.56
CA ASP A 69 -27.18 23.60 12.33
C ASP A 69 -27.08 22.35 11.43
N SER A 70 -26.01 21.58 11.57
CA SER A 70 -25.77 20.34 10.84
C SER A 70 -24.86 19.40 11.60
N THR A 71 -24.84 18.13 11.19
CA THR A 71 -23.85 17.14 11.62
C THR A 71 -23.13 16.55 10.41
N THR A 72 -22.01 15.90 10.63
CA THR A 72 -21.25 15.20 9.58
C THR A 72 -21.28 13.69 9.83
N THR A 73 -21.34 12.91 8.75
CA THR A 73 -21.23 11.45 8.85
C THR A 73 -19.84 11.02 9.29
N SER A 74 -19.78 9.96 10.11
CA SER A 74 -18.54 9.31 10.52
C SER A 74 -17.79 8.66 9.34
N SER A 75 -16.60 8.12 9.61
CA SER A 75 -15.82 7.30 8.65
C SER A 75 -16.58 6.07 8.14
N HIS A 76 -17.58 5.59 8.88
CA HIS A 76 -18.48 4.49 8.49
C HIS A 76 -19.78 4.96 7.84
N GLY A 77 -19.86 6.24 7.47
CA GLY A 77 -21.04 6.82 6.82
C GLY A 77 -22.26 6.94 7.73
N THR A 78 -22.09 6.73 9.03
CA THR A 78 -23.18 6.78 10.00
C THR A 78 -23.28 8.17 10.63
N CYS A 79 -24.50 8.63 10.89
CA CYS A 79 -24.75 9.83 11.69
C CYS A 79 -25.92 9.61 12.65
N GLN A 80 -25.85 10.27 13.79
CA GLN A 80 -26.97 10.37 14.73
C GLN A 80 -27.46 11.81 14.77
N LEU A 81 -28.77 11.97 14.59
CA LEU A 81 -29.46 13.26 14.62
C LEU A 81 -30.43 13.23 15.78
N VAL A 82 -30.32 14.22 16.66
CA VAL A 82 -31.30 14.43 17.73
C VAL A 82 -31.89 15.82 17.55
N PHE A 83 -33.21 15.93 17.53
CA PHE A 83 -33.89 17.22 17.49
C PHE A 83 -35.24 17.15 18.20
N HIS A 84 -35.80 18.33 18.45
CA HIS A 84 -37.00 18.50 19.25
C HIS A 84 -38.06 19.24 18.43
N LEU A 85 -39.31 18.79 18.52
CA LEU A 85 -40.47 19.48 17.95
C LEU A 85 -41.54 19.69 19.02
N PRO A 86 -42.42 20.71 18.88
CA PRO A 86 -43.58 20.83 19.75
C PRO A 86 -44.42 19.56 19.72
N LYS A 87 -45.00 19.19 20.85
CA LYS A 87 -45.80 17.96 21.00
C LYS A 87 -46.92 17.89 19.96
N GLY A 88 -46.99 16.79 19.22
CA GLY A 88 -48.00 16.55 18.18
C GLY A 88 -47.73 17.28 16.86
N ALA A 89 -46.65 18.06 16.74
CA ALA A 89 -46.30 18.74 15.48
C ALA A 89 -45.95 17.74 14.36
N ILE A 90 -45.59 16.50 14.69
CA ILE A 90 -45.30 15.45 13.70
C ILE A 90 -46.49 15.13 12.78
N ASP A 91 -47.73 15.40 13.21
CA ASP A 91 -48.93 15.13 12.42
C ASP A 91 -49.15 16.14 11.28
N SER A 92 -48.55 17.33 11.39
CA SER A 92 -48.66 18.39 10.38
C SER A 92 -47.34 18.80 9.76
N ALA A 93 -46.21 18.56 10.44
CA ALA A 93 -44.89 18.98 10.02
C ALA A 93 -44.33 18.05 8.94
N LYS A 94 -43.75 18.63 7.89
CA LYS A 94 -42.97 17.90 6.89
C LYS A 94 -41.51 17.84 7.34
N ILE A 95 -41.08 16.68 7.82
CA ILE A 95 -39.69 16.42 8.20
C ILE A 95 -38.93 15.88 6.98
N GLN A 96 -37.83 16.54 6.64
CA GLN A 96 -36.94 16.12 5.56
C GLN A 96 -35.49 16.08 6.06
N MET A 97 -34.71 15.18 5.50
CA MET A 97 -33.27 15.13 5.71
C MET A 97 -32.56 15.54 4.43
N GLU A 98 -31.77 16.62 4.49
CA GLU A 98 -30.93 17.06 3.39
C GLU A 98 -29.50 16.57 3.61
N ILE A 99 -28.95 15.91 2.60
CA ILE A 99 -27.58 15.41 2.60
C ILE A 99 -26.79 16.11 1.50
N VAL A 100 -25.65 16.70 1.87
CA VAL A 100 -24.78 17.48 0.99
C VAL A 100 -23.34 17.01 1.10
N LYS A 101 -22.73 16.66 -0.04
CA LYS A 101 -21.28 16.44 -0.19
C LYS A 101 -20.89 16.83 -1.61
N ALA A 102 -19.75 17.49 -1.79
CA ALA A 102 -19.31 18.04 -3.09
C ALA A 102 -19.31 17.02 -4.24
N SER A 103 -18.88 15.79 -3.96
CA SER A 103 -18.79 14.69 -4.93
C SER A 103 -20.11 13.95 -5.18
N TYR A 104 -21.21 14.38 -4.57
CA TYR A 104 -22.51 13.71 -4.60
C TYR A 104 -23.64 14.68 -4.93
N LYS A 105 -24.73 14.17 -5.52
CA LYS A 105 -25.91 14.98 -5.76
C LYS A 105 -26.55 15.34 -4.43
N ARG A 106 -26.87 16.62 -4.24
CA ARG A 106 -27.70 17.07 -3.11
C ARG A 106 -29.00 16.28 -3.15
N THR A 107 -29.28 15.54 -2.08
CA THR A 107 -30.45 14.66 -2.00
C THR A 107 -31.25 15.00 -0.76
N ILE A 108 -32.57 15.10 -0.91
CA ILE A 108 -33.51 15.39 0.17
C ILE A 108 -34.41 14.17 0.34
N PHE A 109 -34.43 13.60 1.54
CA PHE A 109 -35.27 12.46 1.90
C PHE A 109 -36.44 12.92 2.76
N ASP A 110 -37.65 12.63 2.30
CA ASP A 110 -38.86 12.83 3.09
C ASP A 110 -38.96 11.73 4.16
N ILE A 111 -39.14 12.13 5.42
CA ILE A 111 -39.32 11.21 6.55
C ILE A 111 -40.76 11.31 7.02
N LYS A 112 -41.47 10.18 7.00
CA LYS A 112 -42.88 10.13 7.40
C LYS A 112 -43.00 9.72 8.86
N LYS A 113 -44.10 10.13 9.50
CA LYS A 113 -44.47 9.70 10.85
C LYS A 113 -44.46 8.17 11.00
N GLU A 114 -44.92 7.47 9.97
CA GLU A 114 -44.99 6.00 9.89
C GLU A 114 -43.62 5.30 9.97
N ASP A 115 -42.54 6.02 9.64
CA ASP A 115 -41.19 5.46 9.67
C ASP A 115 -40.63 5.37 11.11
N PHE A 116 -41.23 6.07 12.08
CA PHE A 116 -40.74 6.15 13.45
C PHE A 116 -41.33 5.06 14.35
N ALA A 117 -40.47 4.39 15.12
CA ALA A 117 -40.86 3.64 16.30
C ALA A 117 -41.10 4.62 17.47
N VAL A 118 -42.26 4.52 18.12
CA VAL A 118 -42.72 5.50 19.13
C VAL A 118 -42.71 4.89 20.53
N LYS A 119 -42.15 5.60 21.50
CA LYS A 119 -42.21 5.26 22.93
C LYS A 119 -42.50 6.51 23.77
N GLY A 120 -43.76 6.74 24.12
CA GLY A 120 -44.17 7.99 24.79
C GLY A 120 -44.01 9.19 23.84
N ASN A 121 -43.25 10.21 24.23
CA ASN A 121 -42.92 11.38 23.41
C ASN A 121 -41.58 11.23 22.66
N GLU A 122 -41.01 10.02 22.59
CA GLU A 122 -39.74 9.73 21.92
C GLU A 122 -39.97 8.94 20.63
N PHE A 123 -39.37 9.42 19.53
CA PHE A 123 -39.49 8.89 18.18
C PHE A 123 -38.13 8.41 17.68
N TYR A 124 -38.04 7.15 17.26
CA TYR A 124 -36.79 6.51 16.82
C TYR A 124 -36.87 6.06 15.37
N LEU A 125 -35.85 6.38 14.56
CA LEU A 125 -35.71 5.94 13.17
C LEU A 125 -34.30 5.41 12.94
N ALA A 126 -34.20 4.25 12.32
CA ALA A 126 -32.95 3.71 11.78
C ALA A 126 -33.14 3.43 10.28
N LYS A 127 -32.33 4.04 9.42
CA LYS A 127 -32.50 3.91 7.96
C LYS A 127 -31.20 4.06 7.19
N ASP A 128 -31.04 3.23 6.17
CA ASP A 128 -29.97 3.35 5.19
C ASP A 128 -30.45 4.25 4.04
N LEU A 129 -29.66 5.26 3.70
CA LEU A 129 -29.96 6.27 2.69
C LEU A 129 -28.90 6.22 1.59
N THR A 130 -29.34 6.00 0.36
CA THR A 130 -28.45 5.93 -0.80
C THR A 130 -28.44 7.23 -1.58
N ILE A 131 -27.27 7.83 -1.77
CA ILE A 131 -27.10 9.03 -2.62
C ILE A 131 -26.23 8.74 -3.83
N GLU A 132 -26.52 9.42 -4.94
CA GLU A 132 -25.81 9.23 -6.21
C GLU A 132 -24.60 10.17 -6.32
N ARG A 133 -23.53 9.69 -6.95
CA ARG A 133 -22.36 10.53 -7.26
C ARG A 133 -22.69 11.63 -8.26
N HIS A 134 -21.99 12.75 -8.13
CA HIS A 134 -22.06 13.89 -9.02
C HIS A 134 -20.67 14.18 -9.60
N ILE A 135 -20.55 14.17 -10.93
CA ILE A 135 -19.31 14.51 -11.64
C ILE A 135 -19.23 16.04 -11.74
N GLY A 136 -18.72 16.66 -10.68
CA GLY A 136 -18.56 18.11 -10.57
C GLY A 136 -17.19 18.63 -11.01
N ILE A 137 -16.91 19.89 -10.70
CA ILE A 137 -15.63 20.54 -11.03
C ILE A 137 -14.47 19.90 -10.23
N ALA A 138 -14.66 19.62 -8.93
CA ALA A 138 -13.66 18.92 -8.12
C ALA A 138 -13.19 17.60 -8.76
N PHE A 139 -14.10 16.84 -9.39
CA PHE A 139 -13.74 15.61 -10.11
C PHE A 139 -12.73 15.87 -11.22
N TRP A 140 -13.02 16.83 -12.10
CA TRP A 140 -12.16 17.12 -13.24
C TRP A 140 -10.82 17.72 -12.82
N VAL A 141 -10.83 18.61 -11.83
CA VAL A 141 -9.62 19.23 -11.29
C VAL A 141 -8.71 18.19 -10.64
N ALA A 142 -9.27 17.33 -9.76
CA ALA A 142 -8.52 16.27 -9.11
C ALA A 142 -8.01 15.24 -10.13
N THR A 143 -8.84 14.87 -11.12
CA THR A 143 -8.42 13.94 -12.18
C THR A 143 -7.29 14.53 -13.03
N ALA A 144 -7.40 15.80 -13.43
CA ALA A 144 -6.37 16.46 -14.22
C ALA A 144 -5.05 16.58 -13.46
N ALA A 145 -5.10 17.04 -12.20
CA ALA A 145 -3.90 17.13 -11.37
C ALA A 145 -3.28 15.75 -11.13
N PHE A 146 -4.09 14.72 -10.83
CA PHE A 146 -3.63 13.33 -10.72
C PHE A 146 -2.92 12.84 -12.00
N LEU A 147 -3.52 13.02 -13.17
CA LEU A 147 -2.92 12.63 -14.45
C LEU A 147 -1.61 13.38 -14.72
N LEU A 148 -1.53 14.67 -14.41
CA LEU A 148 -0.30 15.46 -14.57
C LEU A 148 0.82 14.96 -13.65
N ILE A 149 0.52 14.68 -12.38
CA ILE A 149 1.48 14.10 -11.43
C ILE A 149 1.93 12.73 -11.92
N TYR A 150 0.99 11.90 -12.37
CA TYR A 150 1.25 10.56 -12.85
C TYR A 150 2.15 10.56 -14.09
N ILE A 151 1.92 11.47 -15.05
CA ILE A 151 2.79 11.70 -16.21
C ILE A 151 4.18 12.18 -15.75
N ALA A 152 4.25 13.14 -14.82
CA ALA A 152 5.53 13.66 -14.33
C ALA A 152 6.39 12.58 -13.65
N ILE A 153 5.77 11.66 -12.91
CA ILE A 153 6.45 10.52 -12.28
C ILE A 153 6.86 9.49 -13.34
N SER A 154 5.93 9.08 -14.21
CA SER A 154 6.15 7.99 -15.19
C SER A 154 7.26 8.31 -16.20
N PHE A 155 7.34 9.57 -16.64
CA PHE A 155 8.37 10.02 -17.57
C PHE A 155 9.59 10.63 -16.86
N GLU A 156 9.69 10.49 -15.54
CA GLU A 156 10.78 11.04 -14.71
C GLU A 156 11.06 12.53 -14.96
N LEU A 157 10.03 13.31 -15.35
CA LEU A 157 10.15 14.75 -15.61
C LEU A 157 10.51 15.54 -14.34
N LEU A 158 10.15 14.96 -13.19
CA LEU A 158 10.44 15.49 -11.87
C LEU A 158 10.73 14.34 -10.92
N HIS A 159 11.54 14.58 -9.89
CA HIS A 159 11.76 13.58 -8.84
C HIS A 159 10.43 13.16 -8.21
N ARG A 160 10.15 11.86 -8.16
CA ARG A 160 8.85 11.29 -7.75
C ARG A 160 8.27 11.86 -6.47
N THR A 161 9.11 12.06 -5.45
CA THR A 161 8.72 12.66 -4.17
C THR A 161 8.20 14.09 -4.32
N ILE A 162 8.86 14.90 -5.15
CA ILE A 162 8.47 16.30 -5.36
C ILE A 162 7.18 16.35 -6.17
N ALA A 163 7.03 15.50 -7.19
CA ALA A 163 5.80 15.39 -7.97
C ALA A 163 4.59 15.02 -7.09
N ALA A 164 4.73 13.99 -6.24
CA ALA A 164 3.69 13.60 -5.30
C ALA A 164 3.38 14.71 -4.29
N MET A 165 4.40 15.37 -3.74
CA MET A 165 4.24 16.48 -2.79
C MET A 165 3.50 17.66 -3.40
N ILE A 166 3.90 18.13 -4.60
CA ILE A 166 3.21 19.21 -5.32
C ILE A 166 1.76 18.81 -5.58
N GLY A 167 1.55 17.55 -5.97
CA GLY A 167 0.24 17.00 -6.20
C GLY A 167 -0.67 17.08 -4.97
N ALA A 168 -0.25 16.48 -3.87
CA ALA A 168 -0.97 16.49 -2.60
C ALA A 168 -1.23 17.92 -2.12
N ALA A 169 -0.21 18.79 -2.16
CA ALA A 169 -0.34 20.18 -1.78
C ALA A 169 -1.33 20.93 -2.67
N THR A 170 -1.35 20.68 -3.98
CA THR A 170 -2.28 21.31 -4.92
C THR A 170 -3.73 20.93 -4.60
N MET A 171 -4.01 19.65 -4.34
CA MET A 171 -5.38 19.21 -3.97
C MET A 171 -5.87 19.86 -2.68
N LEU A 172 -5.00 19.95 -1.68
CA LEU A 172 -5.31 20.59 -0.39
C LEU A 172 -5.49 22.10 -0.54
N VAL A 173 -4.59 22.77 -1.28
CA VAL A 173 -4.70 24.21 -1.55
C VAL A 173 -6.02 24.51 -2.26
N ILE A 174 -6.39 23.76 -3.29
CA ILE A 174 -7.66 23.96 -4.01
C ILE A 174 -8.85 23.77 -3.07
N THR A 175 -8.81 22.74 -2.22
CA THR A 175 -9.87 22.46 -1.25
C THR A 175 -10.04 23.58 -0.23
N TYR A 176 -8.96 24.09 0.36
CA TYR A 176 -9.03 25.10 1.42
C TYR A 176 -9.04 26.56 0.93
N THR A 177 -8.78 26.80 -0.36
CA THR A 177 -8.94 28.12 -0.97
C THR A 177 -10.26 28.20 -1.73
N PHE A 178 -10.33 27.63 -2.93
CA PHE A 178 -11.51 27.65 -3.78
C PHE A 178 -12.68 26.86 -3.18
N GLY A 179 -12.42 25.70 -2.55
CA GLY A 179 -13.44 24.89 -1.89
C GLY A 179 -14.13 25.59 -0.71
N THR A 180 -13.44 26.51 -0.05
CA THR A 180 -14.02 27.35 1.03
C THR A 180 -15.03 28.36 0.49
N PHE A 181 -14.78 28.92 -0.70
CA PHE A 181 -15.69 29.87 -1.34
C PHE A 181 -16.82 29.18 -2.12
N ASN A 182 -16.50 28.07 -2.78
CA ASN A 182 -17.45 27.26 -3.52
C ASN A 182 -17.23 25.77 -3.19
N PRO A 183 -18.16 25.13 -2.46
CA PRO A 183 -18.09 23.72 -2.10
C PRO A 183 -17.86 22.76 -3.28
N GLU A 184 -18.21 23.13 -4.52
CA GLU A 184 -17.95 22.31 -5.71
C GLU A 184 -16.47 22.07 -6.03
N TYR A 185 -15.56 22.85 -5.42
CA TYR A 185 -14.11 22.69 -5.53
C TYR A 185 -13.50 21.89 -4.37
N HIS A 186 -14.31 21.43 -3.41
CA HIS A 186 -13.83 20.62 -2.30
C HIS A 186 -13.43 19.21 -2.81
N ILE A 187 -12.14 18.87 -2.72
CA ILE A 187 -11.60 17.59 -3.19
C ILE A 187 -11.45 16.62 -2.01
N ILE A 188 -10.69 17.03 -0.98
CA ILE A 188 -10.37 16.19 0.19
C ILE A 188 -10.10 17.08 1.42
N SER A 189 -10.61 16.67 2.59
CA SER A 189 -10.29 17.32 3.86
C SER A 189 -8.87 16.97 4.33
N PHE A 190 -8.28 17.82 5.18
CA PHE A 190 -6.96 17.58 5.75
C PHE A 190 -6.96 16.33 6.64
N GLU A 191 -8.00 16.15 7.44
CA GLU A 191 -8.19 14.98 8.29
C GLU A 191 -8.19 13.70 7.45
N ARG A 192 -8.99 13.67 6.37
CA ARG A 192 -9.04 12.52 5.46
C ARG A 192 -7.71 12.29 4.75
N ALA A 193 -7.00 13.35 4.38
CA ALA A 193 -5.68 13.26 3.77
C ALA A 193 -4.66 12.61 4.72
N ILE A 194 -4.67 12.97 6.01
CA ILE A 194 -3.81 12.34 7.02
C ILE A 194 -4.23 10.89 7.28
N GLU A 195 -5.53 10.61 7.39
CA GLU A 195 -6.04 9.24 7.55
C GLU A 195 -5.74 8.33 6.36
N ALA A 196 -5.60 8.90 5.16
CA ALA A 196 -5.24 8.15 3.97
C ALA A 196 -3.81 7.61 4.00
N ILE A 197 -2.93 8.22 4.81
CA ILE A 197 -1.55 7.77 4.92
C ILE A 197 -1.50 6.45 5.67
N ASP A 198 -1.13 5.38 4.96
CA ASP A 198 -0.96 4.07 5.57
C ASP A 198 0.33 4.00 6.40
N MET A 199 0.17 4.22 7.71
CA MET A 199 1.28 4.19 8.66
C MET A 199 1.89 2.79 8.82
N ASN A 200 1.16 1.72 8.50
CA ASN A 200 1.73 0.37 8.50
C ASN A 200 2.80 0.28 7.41
N VAL A 201 2.52 0.74 6.19
CA VAL A 201 3.52 0.79 5.10
C VAL A 201 4.72 1.66 5.50
N ILE A 202 4.48 2.88 6.00
CA ILE A 202 5.56 3.82 6.34
C ILE A 202 6.48 3.26 7.43
N PHE A 203 5.92 2.76 8.53
CA PHE A 203 6.71 2.23 9.63
C PHE A 203 7.38 0.90 9.32
N LEU A 204 6.75 0.05 8.51
CA LEU A 204 7.36 -1.19 8.02
C LEU A 204 8.62 -0.87 7.21
N LEU A 205 8.50 0.01 6.21
CA LEU A 205 9.64 0.42 5.37
C LEU A 205 10.76 1.05 6.22
N MET A 206 10.41 1.98 7.12
CA MET A 206 11.39 2.60 8.01
C MET A 206 12.11 1.56 8.88
N GLY A 207 11.38 0.62 9.49
CA GLY A 207 11.97 -0.43 10.32
C GLY A 207 12.94 -1.32 9.53
N MET A 208 12.54 -1.75 8.33
CA MET A 208 13.39 -2.56 7.47
C MET A 208 14.63 -1.81 6.98
N MET A 209 14.49 -0.54 6.57
CA MET A 209 15.62 0.32 6.18
C MET A 209 16.63 0.50 7.32
N ILE A 210 16.16 0.68 8.56
CA ILE A 210 17.03 0.78 9.74
C ILE A 210 17.80 -0.53 9.96
N ILE A 211 17.10 -1.68 9.94
CA ILE A 211 17.73 -2.99 10.14
C ILE A 211 18.83 -3.21 9.09
N ILE A 212 18.56 -2.86 7.83
CA ILE A 212 19.53 -3.02 6.76
C ILE A 212 20.66 -2.00 6.80
N GLY A 213 20.36 -0.75 7.16
CA GLY A 213 21.37 0.26 7.42
C GLY A 213 22.40 -0.17 8.45
N VAL A 214 21.97 -0.92 9.48
CA VAL A 214 22.88 -1.51 10.46
C VAL A 214 23.59 -2.74 9.88
N LEU A 215 22.87 -3.68 9.27
CA LEU A 215 23.44 -4.93 8.74
C LEU A 215 24.48 -4.71 7.65
N LYS A 216 24.33 -3.70 6.78
CA LYS A 216 25.30 -3.43 5.70
C LYS A 216 26.69 -3.06 6.22
N ARG A 217 26.80 -2.55 7.46
CA ARG A 217 28.09 -2.25 8.10
C ARG A 217 28.90 -3.50 8.44
N THR A 218 28.26 -4.67 8.49
CA THR A 218 28.90 -5.95 8.84
C THR A 218 29.66 -6.60 7.69
N GLY A 219 29.50 -6.09 6.46
CA GLY A 219 30.10 -6.69 5.26
C GLY A 219 29.40 -7.97 4.78
N ILE A 220 28.19 -8.27 5.30
CA ILE A 220 27.44 -9.47 4.93
C ILE A 220 27.20 -9.57 3.42
N PHE A 221 26.82 -8.48 2.76
CA PHE A 221 26.49 -8.49 1.33
C PHE A 221 27.71 -8.80 0.46
N GLN A 222 28.85 -8.18 0.75
CA GLN A 222 30.12 -8.48 0.09
C GLN A 222 30.50 -9.94 0.32
N TRP A 223 30.38 -10.42 1.57
CA TRP A 223 30.67 -11.80 1.92
C TRP A 223 29.77 -12.81 1.18
N CYS A 224 28.47 -12.52 1.04
CA CYS A 224 27.53 -13.36 0.31
C CYS A 224 27.87 -13.47 -1.19
N ALA A 225 28.38 -12.39 -1.78
CA ALA A 225 28.85 -12.43 -3.16
C ALA A 225 30.15 -13.25 -3.32
N TYR A 226 31.09 -13.16 -2.37
CA TYR A 226 32.23 -14.08 -2.30
C TYR A 226 31.78 -15.54 -2.21
N ILE A 227 30.80 -15.85 -1.36
CA ILE A 227 30.24 -17.20 -1.24
C ILE A 227 29.60 -17.65 -2.55
N SER A 228 28.85 -16.77 -3.22
CA SER A 228 28.24 -17.07 -4.52
C SER A 228 29.28 -17.47 -5.56
N TYR A 229 30.39 -16.74 -5.64
CA TYR A 229 31.50 -17.07 -6.53
C TYR A 229 32.22 -18.36 -6.13
N LYS A 230 32.49 -18.55 -4.84
CA LYS A 230 33.14 -19.77 -4.33
C LYS A 230 32.32 -21.02 -4.65
N LEU A 231 31.00 -20.97 -4.49
CA LEU A 231 30.10 -22.07 -4.80
C LEU A 231 30.01 -22.34 -6.31
N ALA A 232 30.11 -21.29 -7.13
CA ALA A 232 30.14 -21.43 -8.59
C ALA A 232 31.44 -22.06 -9.11
N ASN A 233 32.53 -21.98 -8.35
CA ASN A 233 33.83 -22.59 -8.64
C ASN A 233 34.32 -22.34 -10.08
N GLY A 234 34.22 -21.09 -10.55
CA GLY A 234 34.65 -20.67 -11.89
C GLY A 234 33.65 -20.96 -13.02
N ASN A 235 32.53 -21.64 -12.76
CA ASN A 235 31.46 -21.81 -13.74
C ASN A 235 30.51 -20.61 -13.73
N ILE A 236 30.48 -19.86 -14.83
CA ILE A 236 29.72 -18.61 -14.95
C ILE A 236 28.21 -18.85 -14.99
N MET A 237 27.76 -19.96 -15.59
CA MET A 237 26.34 -20.33 -15.54
C MET A 237 25.93 -20.67 -14.10
N ALA A 238 26.76 -21.43 -13.38
CA ALA A 238 26.51 -21.73 -11.97
C ALA A 238 26.49 -20.44 -11.13
N LEU A 239 27.42 -19.51 -11.40
CA LEU A 239 27.44 -18.19 -10.77
C LEU A 239 26.13 -17.44 -11.03
N ALA A 240 25.68 -17.36 -12.29
CA ALA A 240 24.43 -16.69 -12.65
C ALA A 240 23.24 -17.28 -11.89
N ILE A 241 23.13 -18.62 -11.83
CA ILE A 241 22.06 -19.32 -11.10
C ILE A 241 22.13 -19.00 -9.60
N ILE A 242 23.29 -19.21 -8.97
CA ILE A 242 23.47 -19.00 -7.54
C ILE A 242 23.19 -17.53 -7.17
N SER A 243 23.71 -16.59 -7.96
CA SER A 243 23.46 -15.16 -7.76
C SER A 243 21.98 -14.82 -7.91
N CYS A 244 21.29 -15.32 -8.95
CA CYS A 244 19.85 -15.05 -9.12
C CYS A 244 19.02 -15.58 -7.94
N PHE A 245 19.25 -16.82 -7.51
CA PHE A 245 18.52 -17.38 -6.36
C PHE A 245 18.87 -16.66 -5.06
N PHE A 246 20.14 -16.31 -4.87
CA PHE A 246 20.55 -15.57 -3.69
C PHE A 246 19.88 -14.19 -3.65
N ILE A 247 19.89 -13.45 -4.77
CA ILE A 247 19.23 -12.15 -4.90
C ILE A 247 17.73 -12.29 -4.67
N ALA A 248 17.07 -13.28 -5.26
CA ALA A 248 15.64 -13.50 -5.08
C ALA A 248 15.28 -13.80 -3.61
N ILE A 249 16.03 -14.68 -2.93
CA ILE A 249 15.81 -14.98 -1.51
C ILE A 249 16.07 -13.76 -0.65
N THR A 250 17.14 -13.01 -0.94
CA THR A 250 17.48 -11.78 -0.21
C THR A 250 16.36 -10.74 -0.37
N SER A 251 15.90 -10.53 -1.60
CA SER A 251 14.81 -9.62 -1.93
C SER A 251 13.44 -10.09 -1.43
N ALA A 252 13.26 -11.37 -1.10
CA ALA A 252 12.03 -11.86 -0.47
C ALA A 252 11.91 -11.41 0.99
N PHE A 253 13.00 -10.98 1.63
CA PHE A 253 12.98 -10.50 3.01
C PHE A 253 13.40 -9.04 3.14
N LEU A 254 14.00 -8.47 2.09
CA LEU A 254 14.55 -7.13 2.02
C LEU A 254 13.96 -6.43 0.82
N ASP A 255 13.95 -5.09 0.81
CA ASP A 255 13.51 -4.39 -0.38
C ASP A 255 14.46 -4.64 -1.57
N ASN A 256 13.85 -4.74 -2.75
CA ASN A 256 14.53 -4.98 -4.03
C ASN A 256 15.58 -3.91 -4.37
N VAL A 257 15.30 -2.64 -4.09
CA VAL A 257 16.22 -1.52 -4.35
C VAL A 257 17.51 -1.68 -3.55
N THR A 258 17.40 -1.90 -2.25
CA THR A 258 18.54 -2.08 -1.35
C THR A 258 19.31 -3.35 -1.67
N THR A 259 18.60 -4.44 -2.00
CA THR A 259 19.25 -5.67 -2.45
C THR A 259 20.16 -5.41 -3.65
N MET A 260 19.65 -4.68 -4.66
CA MET A 260 20.42 -4.38 -5.87
C MET A 260 21.47 -3.28 -5.68
N LEU A 261 21.26 -2.29 -4.81
CA LEU A 261 22.28 -1.30 -4.42
C LEU A 261 23.55 -2.00 -3.90
N LEU A 262 23.36 -3.07 -3.15
CA LEU A 262 24.45 -3.79 -2.49
C LEU A 262 25.06 -4.86 -3.39
N TYR A 263 24.24 -5.54 -4.21
CA TYR A 263 24.71 -6.61 -5.10
C TYR A 263 25.33 -6.11 -6.40
N THR A 264 24.81 -5.02 -6.99
CA THR A 264 25.25 -4.53 -8.30
C THR A 264 26.75 -4.23 -8.36
N PRO A 265 27.35 -3.47 -7.42
CA PRO A 265 28.78 -3.18 -7.45
C PRO A 265 29.62 -4.46 -7.41
N VAL A 266 29.18 -5.45 -6.62
CA VAL A 266 29.91 -6.70 -6.45
C VAL A 266 29.83 -7.58 -7.69
N LEU A 267 28.65 -7.67 -8.32
CA LEU A 267 28.49 -8.38 -9.58
C LEU A 267 29.32 -7.75 -10.70
N ILE A 268 29.41 -6.42 -10.75
CA ILE A 268 30.28 -5.72 -11.71
C ILE A 268 31.74 -6.09 -11.49
N GLU A 269 32.20 -6.11 -10.24
CA GLU A 269 33.59 -6.45 -9.92
C GLU A 269 33.91 -7.91 -10.30
N ILE A 270 33.01 -8.84 -9.98
CA ILE A 270 33.14 -10.25 -10.39
C ILE A 270 33.16 -10.38 -11.92
N CYS A 271 32.26 -9.71 -12.64
CA CYS A 271 32.22 -9.75 -14.10
C CYS A 271 33.48 -9.17 -14.73
N THR A 272 33.99 -8.08 -14.17
CA THR A 272 35.22 -7.42 -14.62
C THR A 272 36.42 -8.35 -14.47
N ALA A 273 36.53 -9.05 -13.34
CA ALA A 273 37.58 -10.04 -13.12
C ALA A 273 37.47 -11.26 -14.05
N LEU A 274 36.24 -11.69 -14.37
CA LEU A 274 35.94 -12.78 -15.30
C LEU A 274 36.02 -12.38 -16.77
N LYS A 275 36.24 -11.09 -17.06
CA LYS A 275 36.26 -10.51 -18.41
C LYS A 275 34.97 -10.79 -19.21
N ILE A 276 33.83 -10.81 -18.53
CA ILE A 276 32.50 -10.92 -19.14
C ILE A 276 31.74 -9.61 -19.04
N ASN A 277 30.79 -9.38 -19.94
CA ASN A 277 29.93 -8.22 -19.85
C ASN A 277 29.06 -8.29 -18.57
N PRO A 278 29.13 -7.31 -17.64
CA PRO A 278 28.35 -7.30 -16.41
C PRO A 278 26.84 -7.41 -16.62
N LEU A 279 26.33 -6.93 -17.76
CA LEU A 279 24.89 -6.97 -18.07
C LEU A 279 24.33 -8.40 -18.10
N SER A 280 25.19 -9.38 -18.40
CA SER A 280 24.81 -10.80 -18.43
C SER A 280 24.51 -11.40 -17.05
N LEU A 281 24.92 -10.73 -15.96
CA LEU A 281 24.54 -11.07 -14.58
C LEU A 281 23.63 -10.03 -13.94
N LEU A 282 23.81 -8.74 -14.27
CA LEU A 282 23.01 -7.66 -13.69
C LEU A 282 21.55 -7.69 -14.13
N ILE A 283 21.28 -7.89 -15.43
CA ILE A 283 19.89 -7.90 -15.91
C ILE A 283 19.14 -9.11 -15.34
N PRO A 284 19.63 -10.36 -15.44
CA PRO A 284 18.98 -11.48 -14.76
C PRO A 284 18.88 -11.30 -13.24
N GLY A 285 19.89 -10.67 -12.61
CA GLY A 285 19.88 -10.37 -11.18
C GLY A 285 18.74 -9.46 -10.77
N VAL A 286 18.50 -8.36 -11.51
CA VAL A 286 17.38 -7.46 -11.19
C VAL A 286 16.02 -8.12 -11.42
N LEU A 287 15.88 -8.91 -12.49
CA LEU A 287 14.68 -9.70 -12.75
C LEU A 287 14.39 -10.70 -11.63
N ALA A 288 15.44 -11.34 -11.12
CA ALA A 288 15.36 -12.23 -9.97
C ALA A 288 15.02 -11.49 -8.67
N SER A 289 15.53 -10.26 -8.48
CA SER A 289 15.19 -9.43 -7.32
C SER A 289 13.69 -9.11 -7.32
N ASN A 290 13.15 -8.62 -8.44
CA ASN A 290 11.73 -8.29 -8.52
C ASN A 290 10.85 -9.54 -8.35
N ALA A 291 11.23 -10.67 -8.96
CA ALA A 291 10.52 -11.94 -8.76
C ALA A 291 10.57 -12.39 -7.29
N GLY A 292 11.75 -12.36 -6.65
CA GLY A 292 11.92 -12.70 -5.24
C GLY A 292 11.12 -11.80 -4.31
N GLY A 293 11.14 -10.48 -4.54
CA GLY A 293 10.35 -9.50 -3.79
C GLY A 293 8.84 -9.72 -3.93
N THR A 294 8.40 -10.22 -5.08
CA THR A 294 6.99 -10.57 -5.32
C THR A 294 6.52 -11.74 -4.45
N ALA A 295 7.41 -12.63 -4.02
CA ALA A 295 7.04 -13.88 -3.33
C ALA A 295 6.46 -13.67 -1.93
N THR A 296 6.74 -12.53 -1.30
CA THR A 296 6.34 -12.24 0.09
C THR A 296 5.70 -10.87 0.21
N LEU A 297 5.05 -10.65 1.34
CA LEU A 297 4.40 -9.38 1.66
C LEU A 297 5.39 -8.20 1.76
N ILE A 298 6.63 -8.44 2.22
CA ILE A 298 7.59 -7.39 2.60
C ILE A 298 8.65 -7.11 1.54
N GLY A 299 8.82 -7.99 0.55
CA GLY A 299 9.94 -7.93 -0.38
C GLY A 299 9.88 -6.80 -1.41
N ASP A 300 8.69 -6.24 -1.66
CA ASP A 300 8.48 -5.12 -2.58
C ASP A 300 7.39 -4.17 -2.02
N PRO A 301 7.55 -2.83 -2.08
CA PRO A 301 6.54 -1.92 -1.56
C PRO A 301 5.11 -2.08 -2.13
N PRO A 302 4.89 -2.41 -3.42
CA PRO A 302 3.57 -2.73 -3.94
C PRO A 302 2.87 -3.86 -3.16
N ASN A 303 3.60 -4.91 -2.76
CA ASN A 303 3.03 -6.01 -1.98
C ASN A 303 2.64 -5.56 -0.57
N ILE A 304 3.47 -4.72 0.05
CA ILE A 304 3.18 -4.12 1.35
C ILE A 304 1.86 -3.33 1.27
N MET A 305 1.70 -2.50 0.23
CA MET A 305 0.48 -1.72 0.01
C MET A 305 -0.75 -2.60 -0.23
N ILE A 306 -0.64 -3.62 -1.07
CA ILE A 306 -1.73 -4.58 -1.33
C ILE A 306 -2.12 -5.28 -0.04
N GLY A 307 -1.15 -5.79 0.72
CA GLY A 307 -1.44 -6.54 1.92
C GLY A 307 -2.02 -5.69 3.04
N SER A 308 -1.52 -4.46 3.22
CA SER A 308 -2.08 -3.53 4.20
C SER A 308 -3.52 -3.10 3.83
N TYR A 309 -3.76 -2.75 2.56
CA TYR A 309 -5.09 -2.33 2.09
C TYR A 309 -6.12 -3.46 2.12
N ALA A 310 -5.72 -4.68 1.75
CA ALA A 310 -6.59 -5.85 1.69
C ALA A 310 -6.67 -6.63 3.02
N GLY A 311 -5.86 -6.28 4.02
CA GLY A 311 -5.76 -7.03 5.29
C GLY A 311 -5.16 -8.43 5.12
N LEU A 312 -4.27 -8.62 4.15
CA LEU A 312 -3.65 -9.91 3.84
C LEU A 312 -2.41 -10.14 4.70
N THR A 313 -2.28 -11.38 5.17
CA THR A 313 -1.17 -11.81 6.01
C THR A 313 0.05 -12.22 5.21
N PHE A 314 1.22 -12.17 5.85
CA PHE A 314 2.49 -12.62 5.27
C PHE A 314 2.41 -14.05 4.74
N MET A 315 1.79 -14.97 5.49
CA MET A 315 1.69 -16.37 5.08
C MET A 315 0.73 -16.57 3.90
N GLN A 316 -0.31 -15.73 3.75
CA GLN A 316 -1.17 -15.77 2.56
C GLN A 316 -0.37 -15.42 1.29
N PHE A 317 0.50 -14.40 1.34
CA PHE A 317 1.42 -14.10 0.25
C PHE A 317 2.36 -15.26 -0.06
N VAL A 318 2.97 -15.85 0.97
CA VAL A 318 3.89 -16.98 0.80
C VAL A 318 3.19 -18.15 0.11
N TYR A 319 2.00 -18.54 0.57
CA TYR A 319 1.28 -19.67 -0.02
C TYR A 319 0.77 -19.38 -1.44
N ALA A 320 0.28 -18.17 -1.72
CA ALA A 320 -0.28 -17.82 -3.02
C ALA A 320 0.81 -17.59 -4.09
N LEU A 321 1.90 -16.92 -3.73
CA LEU A 321 2.86 -16.36 -4.70
C LEU A 321 4.18 -17.12 -4.76
N THR A 322 4.70 -17.64 -3.64
CA THR A 322 6.02 -18.31 -3.65
C THR A 322 6.11 -19.49 -4.63
N PRO A 323 5.10 -20.37 -4.76
CA PRO A 323 5.16 -21.49 -5.71
C PRO A 323 5.29 -21.02 -7.17
N VAL A 324 4.48 -20.04 -7.59
CA VAL A 324 4.53 -19.51 -8.96
C VAL A 324 5.81 -18.72 -9.24
N ILE A 325 6.31 -17.98 -8.24
CA ILE A 325 7.60 -17.29 -8.35
C ILE A 325 8.75 -18.29 -8.48
N PHE A 326 8.72 -19.41 -7.77
CA PHE A 326 9.73 -20.45 -7.93
C PHE A 326 9.75 -21.02 -9.36
N ILE A 327 8.57 -21.24 -9.96
CA ILE A 327 8.45 -21.64 -11.37
C ILE A 327 9.00 -20.55 -12.30
N CYS A 328 8.69 -19.28 -12.04
CA CYS A 328 9.24 -18.15 -12.81
C CYS A 328 10.77 -18.09 -12.70
N MET A 329 11.34 -18.33 -11.52
CA MET A 329 12.80 -18.39 -11.32
C MET A 329 13.45 -19.53 -12.10
N ILE A 330 12.82 -20.70 -12.18
CA ILE A 330 13.29 -21.78 -13.05
C ILE A 330 13.21 -21.35 -14.52
N ALA A 331 12.12 -20.72 -14.94
CA ALA A 331 11.98 -20.18 -16.29
C ALA A 331 13.05 -19.13 -16.60
N LEU A 332 13.41 -18.27 -15.63
CA LEU A 332 14.49 -17.29 -15.73
C LEU A 332 15.82 -17.98 -15.95
N VAL A 333 16.14 -19.02 -15.18
CA VAL A 333 17.39 -19.78 -15.36
C VAL A 333 17.47 -20.41 -16.75
N ILE A 334 16.37 -20.99 -17.23
CA ILE A 334 16.29 -21.57 -18.58
C ILE A 334 16.46 -20.48 -19.64
N TYR A 335 15.78 -19.36 -19.49
CA TYR A 335 15.86 -18.20 -20.40
C TYR A 335 17.28 -17.62 -20.45
N ASN A 336 17.91 -17.40 -19.29
CA ASN A 336 19.29 -16.96 -19.14
C ASN A 336 20.25 -17.91 -19.87
N LYS A 337 20.06 -19.23 -19.70
CA LYS A 337 20.92 -20.26 -20.31
C LYS A 337 20.95 -20.14 -21.83
N PHE A 338 19.81 -19.87 -22.46
CA PHE A 338 19.71 -19.76 -23.92
C PHE A 338 20.21 -18.41 -24.43
N PHE A 339 19.83 -17.31 -23.77
CA PHE A 339 20.15 -15.98 -24.24
C PHE A 339 21.62 -15.59 -24.01
N TYR A 340 22.15 -15.85 -22.81
CA TYR A 340 23.52 -15.48 -22.42
C TYR A 340 24.55 -16.61 -22.56
N SER A 341 24.16 -17.77 -23.11
CA SER A 341 25.06 -18.93 -23.29
C SER A 341 26.41 -18.56 -23.91
N LYS A 342 26.38 -17.78 -24.99
CA LYS A 342 27.58 -17.35 -25.71
C LYS A 342 28.47 -16.43 -24.89
N GLU A 343 27.88 -15.59 -24.03
CA GLU A 343 28.62 -14.69 -23.15
C GLU A 343 29.25 -15.46 -21.99
N TYR A 344 28.51 -16.40 -21.40
CA TYR A 344 29.02 -17.27 -20.33
C TYR A 344 30.17 -18.16 -20.79
N GLN A 345 30.21 -18.52 -22.08
CA GLN A 345 31.33 -19.26 -22.68
C GLN A 345 32.59 -18.41 -22.92
N LYS A 346 32.49 -17.07 -22.96
CA LYS A 346 33.64 -16.19 -23.19
C LYS A 346 34.52 -16.01 -21.94
N GLY A 347 33.94 -16.18 -20.75
CA GLY A 347 34.68 -15.88 -19.54
C GLY A 347 35.83 -16.86 -19.35
N LYS A 348 36.99 -16.28 -19.03
CA LYS A 348 38.24 -17.01 -18.81
C LYS A 348 38.59 -16.86 -17.35
N VAL A 349 38.77 -17.99 -16.66
CA VAL A 349 39.32 -17.98 -15.30
C VAL A 349 40.68 -18.64 -15.36
N ASP A 350 41.73 -17.82 -15.40
CA ASP A 350 43.11 -18.32 -15.51
C ASP A 350 43.52 -19.08 -14.23
N ASP A 351 43.13 -18.60 -13.05
CA ASP A 351 43.28 -19.30 -11.76
C ASP A 351 42.07 -19.00 -10.84
N VAL A 352 41.11 -19.93 -10.81
CA VAL A 352 39.89 -19.83 -10.01
C VAL A 352 40.23 -19.71 -8.52
N ASP A 353 41.20 -20.47 -8.04
CA ASP A 353 41.55 -20.54 -6.63
C ASP A 353 42.27 -19.28 -6.16
N ALA A 354 43.14 -18.69 -6.98
CA ALA A 354 43.76 -17.40 -6.69
C ALA A 354 42.72 -16.30 -6.58
N PHE A 355 41.73 -16.28 -7.47
CA PHE A 355 40.66 -15.30 -7.43
C PHE A 355 39.70 -15.50 -6.25
N ILE A 356 39.36 -16.75 -5.90
CA ILE A 356 38.62 -17.04 -4.65
C ILE A 356 39.41 -16.53 -3.44
N ARG A 357 40.73 -16.69 -3.41
CA ARG A 357 41.59 -16.17 -2.33
C ARG A 357 41.62 -14.64 -2.28
N SER A 358 41.63 -13.95 -3.41
CA SER A 358 41.58 -12.48 -3.44
C SER A 358 40.22 -11.96 -2.98
N LEU A 359 39.12 -12.54 -3.49
CA LEU A 359 37.76 -12.22 -3.05
C LEU A 359 37.58 -12.45 -1.55
N LYS A 360 38.05 -13.59 -1.02
CA LYS A 360 38.02 -13.87 0.43
C LYS A 360 38.79 -12.82 1.25
N LYS A 361 39.85 -12.23 0.68
CA LYS A 361 40.62 -11.19 1.38
C LYS A 361 39.88 -9.86 1.42
N GLN A 362 39.21 -9.51 0.34
CA GLN A 362 38.51 -8.24 0.13
C GLN A 362 37.11 -8.21 0.75
N TYR A 363 36.34 -9.29 0.57
CA TYR A 363 34.95 -9.40 0.99
C TYR A 363 34.80 -10.21 2.28
N LYS A 364 35.33 -9.64 3.37
CA LYS A 364 35.23 -10.23 4.71
C LYS A 364 34.08 -9.62 5.48
N ILE A 365 33.51 -10.42 6.37
CA ILE A 365 32.69 -9.92 7.47
C ILE A 365 33.57 -9.02 8.34
N THR A 366 33.22 -7.74 8.40
CA THR A 366 33.94 -6.71 9.14
C THR A 366 33.60 -6.79 10.63
N ASP A 367 32.33 -7.06 10.96
CA ASP A 367 31.86 -7.17 12.33
C ASP A 367 30.97 -8.40 12.52
N LYS A 368 31.58 -9.47 13.05
CA LYS A 368 30.88 -10.75 13.30
C LYS A 368 29.88 -10.66 14.45
N VAL A 369 30.13 -9.80 15.43
CA VAL A 369 29.28 -9.69 16.62
C VAL A 369 27.99 -8.99 16.23
N LEU A 370 28.12 -7.82 15.57
CA LEU A 370 26.96 -7.09 15.05
C LEU A 370 26.16 -7.94 14.06
N LEU A 371 26.84 -8.71 13.20
CA LEU A 371 26.16 -9.64 12.30
C LEU A 371 25.37 -10.71 13.05
N THR A 372 25.92 -11.29 14.12
CA THR A 372 25.24 -12.34 14.89
C THR A 372 23.99 -11.80 15.57
N TYR A 373 24.09 -10.63 16.21
CA TYR A 373 22.93 -9.95 16.80
C TYR A 373 21.91 -9.55 15.73
N GLY A 374 22.36 -8.97 14.62
CA GLY A 374 21.48 -8.60 13.51
C GLY A 374 20.76 -9.80 12.90
N ALA A 375 21.45 -10.93 12.71
CA ALA A 375 20.85 -12.17 12.24
C ALA A 375 19.83 -12.74 13.23
N LEU A 376 20.14 -12.71 14.54
CA LEU A 376 19.20 -13.10 15.59
C LEU A 376 17.92 -12.25 15.54
N ILE A 377 18.07 -10.93 15.44
CA ILE A 377 16.93 -10.01 15.33
C ILE A 377 16.14 -10.27 14.06
N MET A 378 16.80 -10.47 12.91
CA MET A 378 16.12 -10.83 11.66
C MET A 378 15.29 -12.12 11.80
N VAL A 379 15.83 -13.15 12.45
CA VAL A 379 15.08 -14.38 12.71
C VAL A 379 13.84 -14.13 13.58
N ILE A 380 13.96 -13.28 14.60
CA ILE A 380 12.82 -12.89 15.46
C ILE A 380 11.77 -12.12 14.66
N VAL A 381 12.20 -11.14 13.85
CA VAL A 381 11.30 -10.32 13.00
C VAL A 381 10.57 -11.22 12.00
N ILE A 382 11.28 -12.13 11.33
CA ILE A 382 10.68 -13.10 10.40
C ILE A 382 9.70 -14.03 11.12
N ALA A 383 10.04 -14.52 12.32
CA ALA A 383 9.12 -15.34 13.11
C ALA A 383 7.83 -14.60 13.48
N PHE A 384 7.93 -13.31 13.81
CA PHE A 384 6.76 -12.47 14.02
C PHE A 384 5.98 -12.21 12.72
N PHE A 385 6.64 -11.97 11.59
CA PHE A 385 5.94 -11.88 10.29
C PHE A 385 5.19 -13.16 9.96
N VAL A 386 5.78 -14.33 10.19
CA VAL A 386 5.09 -15.61 9.96
C VAL A 386 3.87 -15.77 10.86
N THR A 387 3.93 -15.27 12.09
CA THR A 387 2.87 -15.46 13.09
C THR A 387 1.90 -14.29 13.24
N HIS A 388 2.14 -13.13 12.61
CA HIS A 388 1.40 -11.88 12.87
C HIS A 388 -0.12 -12.00 12.70
N GLY A 389 -0.56 -12.83 11.75
CA GLY A 389 -1.99 -13.11 11.52
C GLY A 389 -2.68 -13.81 12.69
N ILE A 390 -1.93 -14.58 13.48
CA ILE A 390 -2.40 -15.23 14.71
C ILE A 390 -2.58 -14.20 15.83
N TRP A 391 -1.70 -13.20 15.88
CA TRP A 391 -1.70 -12.16 16.92
C TRP A 391 -2.62 -10.99 16.61
N HIS A 392 -3.23 -10.95 15.42
CA HIS A 392 -3.94 -9.78 14.88
C HIS A 392 -3.08 -8.51 14.96
N MET A 393 -1.80 -8.68 14.64
CA MET A 393 -0.79 -7.63 14.75
C MET A 393 -0.41 -7.11 13.37
N GLU A 394 -0.27 -5.79 13.27
CA GLU A 394 0.23 -5.13 12.07
C GLU A 394 1.70 -5.48 11.79
N VAL A 395 2.05 -5.65 10.52
CA VAL A 395 3.42 -6.03 10.12
C VAL A 395 4.47 -4.97 10.42
N CYS A 396 4.10 -3.69 10.55
CA CYS A 396 5.07 -2.67 10.97
C CYS A 396 5.61 -2.87 12.40
N ILE A 397 4.84 -3.52 13.29
CA ILE A 397 5.19 -3.65 14.71
C ILE A 397 6.46 -4.51 14.90
N PRO A 398 6.57 -5.73 14.32
CA PRO A 398 7.81 -6.50 14.35
C PRO A 398 9.00 -5.77 13.78
N ALA A 399 8.82 -5.07 12.65
CA ALA A 399 9.89 -4.35 11.99
C ALA A 399 10.43 -3.21 12.86
N LEU A 400 9.54 -2.39 13.44
CA LEU A 400 9.92 -1.32 14.37
C LEU A 400 10.57 -1.86 15.64
N PHE A 401 10.06 -2.96 16.20
CA PHE A 401 10.65 -3.59 17.37
C PHE A 401 12.08 -4.07 17.09
N GLY A 402 12.27 -4.83 16.00
CA GLY A 402 13.58 -5.31 15.57
C GLY A 402 14.55 -4.17 15.27
N ALA A 403 14.07 -3.14 14.54
CA ALA A 403 14.83 -1.94 14.24
C ALA A 403 15.29 -1.22 15.50
N GLY A 404 14.38 -0.99 16.45
CA GLY A 404 14.66 -0.31 17.71
C GLY A 404 15.70 -1.06 18.54
N VAL A 405 15.55 -2.38 18.70
CA VAL A 405 16.50 -3.21 19.47
C VAL A 405 17.88 -3.24 18.80
N LEU A 406 17.93 -3.51 17.50
CA LEU A 406 19.19 -3.60 16.76
C LEU A 406 19.91 -2.25 16.70
N PHE A 407 19.15 -1.17 16.47
CA PHE A 407 19.72 0.18 16.41
C PHE A 407 20.21 0.63 17.77
N ALA A 408 19.47 0.37 18.86
CA ALA A 408 19.91 0.68 20.21
C ALA A 408 21.23 -0.06 20.54
N TYR A 409 21.32 -1.35 20.21
CA TYR A 409 22.55 -2.11 20.37
C TYR A 409 23.72 -1.49 19.58
N ALA A 410 23.49 -1.19 18.29
CA ALA A 410 24.51 -0.62 17.42
C ALA A 410 25.00 0.77 17.89
N LEU A 411 24.11 1.56 18.49
CA LEU A 411 24.43 2.86 19.07
C LEU A 411 25.27 2.73 20.35
N VAL A 412 24.82 1.91 21.31
CA VAL A 412 25.50 1.70 22.60
C VAL A 412 26.90 1.11 22.40
N THR A 413 27.06 0.26 21.39
CA THR A 413 28.35 -0.35 21.04
C THR A 413 29.22 0.53 20.12
N ASN A 414 28.79 1.76 19.83
CA ASN A 414 29.47 2.72 18.94
C ASN A 414 29.79 2.14 17.55
N LYS A 415 29.00 1.18 17.08
CA LYS A 415 29.15 0.56 15.76
C LYS A 415 28.52 1.40 14.66
N VAL A 416 27.52 2.21 15.03
CA VAL A 416 26.78 3.09 14.14
C VAL A 416 26.56 4.42 14.84
N LYS A 417 26.65 5.52 14.09
CA LYS A 417 26.27 6.86 14.57
C LYS A 417 24.81 7.12 14.21
N MET A 418 24.04 7.66 15.15
CA MET A 418 22.62 7.94 14.96
C MET A 418 22.35 8.79 13.72
N LEU A 419 23.01 9.95 13.61
CA LEU A 419 22.85 10.85 12.48
C LEU A 419 23.23 10.19 11.15
N GLU A 420 24.31 9.42 11.11
CA GLU A 420 24.74 8.76 9.87
C GLU A 420 23.71 7.74 9.38
N LEU A 421 23.15 6.93 10.29
CA LEU A 421 22.10 5.96 9.92
C LEU A 421 20.84 6.69 9.44
N ILE A 422 20.39 7.69 10.19
CA ILE A 422 19.16 8.42 9.88
C ILE A 422 19.29 9.21 8.57
N GLU A 423 20.43 9.82 8.30
CA GLU A 423 20.62 10.66 7.11
C GLU A 423 20.94 9.86 5.85
N LYS A 424 21.73 8.78 5.96
CA LYS A 424 22.27 8.07 4.79
C LYS A 424 21.61 6.74 4.49
N ASP A 425 21.04 6.09 5.51
CA ASP A 425 20.60 4.70 5.41
C ASP A 425 19.07 4.59 5.40
N ILE A 426 18.35 5.60 5.89
CA ILE A 426 16.89 5.73 5.74
C ILE A 426 16.58 6.54 4.48
N GLU A 427 15.76 5.96 3.58
CA GLU A 427 15.32 6.63 2.36
C GLU A 427 14.13 7.55 2.62
N TRP A 428 14.38 8.73 3.21
CA TRP A 428 13.35 9.74 3.47
C TRP A 428 12.54 10.13 2.24
N THR A 429 13.19 10.18 1.08
CA THR A 429 12.55 10.48 -0.20
C THR A 429 11.47 9.45 -0.54
N THR A 430 11.73 8.16 -0.27
CA THR A 430 10.80 7.06 -0.47
C THR A 430 9.64 7.15 0.54
N LEU A 431 9.92 7.36 1.84
CA LEU A 431 8.87 7.51 2.86
C LEU A 431 7.93 8.70 2.59
N LEU A 432 8.50 9.88 2.29
CA LEU A 432 7.74 11.08 1.92
C LEU A 432 6.90 10.84 0.66
N PHE A 433 7.47 10.15 -0.33
CA PHE A 433 6.75 9.83 -1.56
C PHE A 433 5.48 9.01 -1.29
N PHE A 434 5.55 7.96 -0.45
CA PHE A 434 4.37 7.18 -0.08
C PHE A 434 3.31 8.02 0.63
N MET A 435 3.71 8.85 1.60
CA MET A 435 2.76 9.69 2.33
C MET A 435 2.00 10.64 1.39
N PHE A 436 2.70 11.32 0.49
CA PHE A 436 2.04 12.23 -0.46
C PHE A 436 1.27 11.50 -1.56
N LEU A 437 1.75 10.34 -2.01
CA LEU A 437 1.06 9.51 -2.99
C LEU A 437 -0.28 9.00 -2.44
N PHE A 438 -0.32 8.57 -1.17
CA PHE A 438 -1.59 8.17 -0.53
C PHE A 438 -2.59 9.31 -0.47
N ILE A 439 -2.15 10.54 -0.17
CA ILE A 439 -3.01 11.73 -0.21
C ILE A 439 -3.57 11.96 -1.62
N VAL A 440 -2.71 11.87 -2.64
CA VAL A 440 -3.11 12.05 -4.04
C VAL A 440 -4.13 10.98 -4.48
N VAL A 441 -3.90 9.71 -4.12
CA VAL A 441 -4.81 8.61 -4.44
C VAL A 441 -6.15 8.77 -3.71
N ALA A 442 -6.13 9.12 -2.43
CA ALA A 442 -7.36 9.37 -1.67
C ALA A 442 -8.13 10.58 -2.24
N SER A 443 -7.44 11.59 -2.77
CA SER A 443 -8.09 12.74 -3.41
C SER A 443 -8.94 12.32 -4.61
N VAL A 444 -8.41 11.44 -5.48
CA VAL A 444 -9.16 10.93 -6.64
C VAL A 444 -10.21 9.89 -6.27
N GLU A 445 -10.03 9.17 -5.16
CA GLU A 445 -11.03 8.29 -4.56
C GLU A 445 -12.26 9.08 -4.06
N GLU A 446 -12.03 10.16 -3.31
CA GLU A 446 -13.10 11.01 -2.74
C GLU A 446 -13.96 11.65 -3.83
N VAL A 447 -13.35 12.15 -4.91
CA VAL A 447 -14.12 12.70 -6.05
C VAL A 447 -14.79 11.64 -6.91
N GLY A 448 -14.40 10.36 -6.78
CA GLY A 448 -15.07 9.22 -7.41
C GLY A 448 -14.49 8.77 -8.75
N LEU A 449 -13.29 9.20 -9.11
CA LEU A 449 -12.61 8.72 -10.33
C LEU A 449 -12.46 7.20 -10.33
N LEU A 450 -12.11 6.64 -9.17
CA LEU A 450 -11.84 5.21 -9.04
C LEU A 450 -13.11 4.37 -9.23
N ALA A 451 -14.28 4.86 -8.80
CA ALA A 451 -15.56 4.19 -9.04
C ALA A 451 -15.90 4.13 -10.54
N VAL A 452 -15.64 5.22 -11.29
CA VAL A 452 -15.86 5.25 -12.74
C VAL A 452 -14.99 4.22 -13.46
N ILE A 453 -13.72 4.09 -13.07
CA ILE A 453 -12.82 3.08 -13.64
C ILE A 453 -13.31 1.67 -13.27
N ALA A 454 -13.74 1.47 -12.04
CA ALA A 454 -14.18 0.17 -11.57
C ALA A 454 -15.46 -0.31 -12.28
N ASP A 455 -16.43 0.59 -12.52
CA ASP A 455 -17.62 0.31 -13.32
C ASP A 455 -17.27 0.01 -14.79
N TRP A 456 -16.27 0.70 -15.35
CA TRP A 456 -15.77 0.39 -16.69
C TRP A 456 -15.19 -1.03 -16.75
N VAL A 457 -14.35 -1.43 -15.79
CA VAL A 457 -13.80 -2.79 -15.72
C VAL A 457 -14.91 -3.82 -15.52
N HIS A 458 -15.89 -3.55 -14.67
CA HIS A 458 -17.03 -4.44 -14.45
C HIS A 458 -17.82 -4.66 -15.75
N ASN A 459 -18.09 -3.59 -16.50
CA ASN A 459 -18.80 -3.66 -17.77
C ASN A 459 -18.01 -4.41 -18.85
N VAL A 460 -16.69 -4.18 -18.95
CA VAL A 460 -15.82 -4.87 -19.92
C VAL A 460 -15.66 -6.36 -19.59
N SER A 461 -15.57 -6.69 -18.29
CA SER A 461 -15.50 -8.10 -17.86
C SER A 461 -16.84 -8.83 -17.96
N ALA A 462 -17.95 -8.12 -18.16
CA ALA A 462 -19.31 -8.67 -18.18
C ALA A 462 -19.60 -9.57 -16.95
N GLY A 463 -19.02 -9.24 -15.80
CA GLY A 463 -19.12 -10.04 -14.57
C GLY A 463 -18.33 -11.36 -14.58
N ASN A 464 -17.55 -11.65 -15.62
CA ASN A 464 -16.75 -12.88 -15.71
C ASN A 464 -15.42 -12.72 -14.95
N LEU A 465 -15.25 -13.52 -13.90
CA LEU A 465 -14.05 -13.51 -13.05
C LEU A 465 -12.77 -13.82 -13.83
N THR A 466 -12.78 -14.78 -14.74
CA THR A 466 -11.62 -15.15 -15.57
C THR A 466 -11.15 -13.97 -16.42
N VAL A 467 -12.09 -13.20 -16.98
CA VAL A 467 -11.77 -12.01 -17.77
C VAL A 467 -11.19 -10.92 -16.87
N ALA A 468 -11.75 -10.71 -15.67
CA ALA A 468 -11.19 -9.76 -14.71
C ALA A 468 -9.79 -10.14 -14.22
N ILE A 469 -9.51 -11.42 -13.94
CA ILE A 469 -8.17 -11.91 -13.59
C ILE A 469 -7.19 -11.58 -14.72
N CYS A 470 -7.53 -11.93 -15.96
CA CYS A 470 -6.70 -11.64 -17.13
C CYS A 470 -6.48 -10.12 -17.29
N LEU A 471 -7.54 -9.32 -17.19
CA LEU A 471 -7.46 -7.87 -17.34
C LEU A 471 -6.55 -7.25 -16.29
N ILE A 472 -6.77 -7.54 -15.01
CA ILE A 472 -5.95 -6.99 -13.92
C ILE A 472 -4.50 -7.41 -14.12
N LEU A 473 -4.23 -8.70 -14.36
CA LEU A 473 -2.86 -9.19 -14.52
C LEU A 473 -2.14 -8.52 -15.69
N TRP A 474 -2.74 -8.53 -16.89
CA TRP A 474 -2.08 -8.05 -18.10
C TRP A 474 -2.01 -6.53 -18.19
N VAL A 475 -3.06 -5.82 -17.78
CA VAL A 475 -3.02 -4.35 -17.70
C VAL A 475 -1.96 -3.93 -16.67
N SER A 476 -1.93 -4.58 -15.51
CA SER A 476 -0.89 -4.29 -14.50
C SER A 476 0.50 -4.58 -15.02
N ALA A 477 0.70 -5.70 -15.72
CA ALA A 477 1.99 -6.05 -16.30
C ALA A 477 2.48 -5.03 -17.32
N ILE A 478 1.62 -4.64 -18.26
CA ILE A 478 1.99 -3.72 -19.34
C ILE A 478 2.19 -2.32 -18.78
N MET A 479 1.28 -1.83 -17.93
CA MET A 479 1.39 -0.48 -17.36
C MET A 479 2.63 -0.36 -16.47
N SER A 480 2.85 -1.34 -15.58
CA SER A 480 4.04 -1.39 -14.72
C SER A 480 5.35 -1.57 -15.51
N ALA A 481 5.30 -2.09 -16.74
CA ALA A 481 6.50 -2.14 -17.57
C ALA A 481 7.00 -0.75 -17.96
N PHE A 482 6.10 0.24 -18.10
CA PHE A 482 6.45 1.60 -18.54
C PHE A 482 6.35 2.64 -17.43
N ILE A 483 5.89 2.24 -16.26
CA ILE A 483 5.56 3.13 -15.15
C ILE A 483 6.05 2.47 -13.87
N ASP A 484 6.57 3.26 -12.94
CA ASP A 484 6.97 2.78 -11.62
C ASP A 484 5.80 1.96 -11.00
N ASN A 485 6.12 0.76 -10.54
CA ASN A 485 5.17 -0.21 -9.97
C ASN A 485 4.42 0.35 -8.75
N ILE A 486 5.01 1.28 -8.00
CA ILE A 486 4.43 1.86 -6.78
C ILE A 486 3.20 2.74 -7.08
N PRO A 487 3.30 3.86 -7.84
CA PRO A 487 2.16 4.71 -8.15
C PRO A 487 1.06 3.96 -8.91
N PHE A 488 1.44 3.00 -9.75
CA PHE A 488 0.48 2.15 -10.43
C PHE A 488 -0.37 1.33 -9.43
N VAL A 489 0.25 0.57 -8.54
CA VAL A 489 -0.49 -0.25 -7.56
C VAL A 489 -1.38 0.61 -6.67
N ALA A 490 -0.87 1.75 -6.19
CA ALA A 490 -1.63 2.68 -5.35
C ALA A 490 -3.01 3.01 -5.95
N THR A 491 -3.06 3.22 -7.26
CA THR A 491 -4.29 3.60 -7.97
C THR A 491 -5.22 2.42 -8.22
N MET A 492 -4.66 1.22 -8.33
CA MET A 492 -5.40 -0.02 -8.53
C MET A 492 -5.99 -0.57 -7.23
N LEU A 493 -5.45 -0.24 -6.04
CA LEU A 493 -5.96 -0.80 -4.78
C LEU A 493 -7.48 -0.63 -4.63
N PRO A 494 -8.06 0.58 -4.79
CA PRO A 494 -9.50 0.75 -4.57
C PRO A 494 -10.32 0.08 -5.69
N ILE A 495 -9.79 0.03 -6.92
CA ILE A 495 -10.43 -0.63 -8.07
C ILE A 495 -10.52 -2.14 -7.81
N VAL A 496 -9.41 -2.76 -7.39
CA VAL A 496 -9.37 -4.20 -7.08
C VAL A 496 -10.23 -4.52 -5.86
N ALA A 497 -10.24 -3.68 -4.84
CA ALA A 497 -11.10 -3.85 -3.68
C ALA A 497 -12.59 -3.84 -4.05
N TYR A 498 -13.00 -2.89 -4.89
CA TYR A 498 -14.37 -2.85 -5.40
C TYR A 498 -14.72 -4.10 -6.20
N LEU A 499 -13.90 -4.47 -7.19
CA LEU A 499 -14.12 -5.65 -8.02
C LEU A 499 -14.19 -6.93 -7.18
N THR A 500 -13.35 -7.03 -6.15
CA THR A 500 -13.36 -8.17 -5.20
C THR A 500 -14.68 -8.28 -4.44
N ARG A 501 -15.33 -7.16 -4.13
CA ARG A 501 -16.63 -7.14 -3.42
C ARG A 501 -17.81 -7.45 -4.34
N VAL A 502 -17.79 -6.95 -5.59
CA VAL A 502 -18.94 -7.04 -6.49
C VAL A 502 -18.91 -8.26 -7.42
N MET A 503 -17.75 -8.87 -7.64
CA MET A 503 -17.61 -10.03 -8.53
C MET A 503 -17.76 -11.35 -7.77
N PRO A 504 -18.76 -12.18 -8.12
CA PRO A 504 -18.90 -13.51 -7.52
C PRO A 504 -17.65 -14.36 -7.72
N GLY A 505 -17.17 -15.01 -6.65
CA GLY A 505 -15.98 -15.87 -6.68
C GLY A 505 -14.65 -15.16 -6.45
N ALA A 506 -14.61 -13.82 -6.40
CA ALA A 506 -13.38 -13.07 -6.12
C ALA A 506 -12.95 -13.11 -4.62
N GLU A 507 -13.76 -13.70 -3.74
CA GLU A 507 -13.56 -13.79 -2.29
C GLU A 507 -12.25 -14.50 -1.89
N ASN A 508 -11.67 -15.30 -2.79
CA ASN A 508 -10.39 -15.99 -2.59
C ASN A 508 -9.15 -15.08 -2.76
N ASN A 509 -9.34 -13.76 -2.92
CA ASN A 509 -8.31 -12.76 -3.12
C ASN A 509 -7.54 -12.87 -4.45
N VAL A 510 -8.06 -13.62 -5.44
CA VAL A 510 -7.37 -13.82 -6.73
C VAL A 510 -7.02 -12.53 -7.46
N LEU A 511 -7.87 -11.50 -7.36
CA LEU A 511 -7.64 -10.21 -8.00
C LEU A 511 -6.48 -9.44 -7.36
N TRP A 512 -6.25 -9.63 -6.05
CA TRP A 512 -5.08 -9.08 -5.36
C TRP A 512 -3.79 -9.76 -5.79
N TRP A 513 -3.82 -11.09 -5.97
CA TRP A 513 -2.69 -11.84 -6.51
C TRP A 513 -2.39 -11.49 -7.96
N ALA A 514 -3.43 -11.27 -8.78
CA ALA A 514 -3.29 -10.78 -10.14
C ALA A 514 -2.62 -9.41 -10.20
N LEU A 515 -3.03 -8.47 -9.32
CA LEU A 515 -2.42 -7.15 -9.22
C LEU A 515 -0.95 -7.23 -8.77
N SER A 516 -0.65 -8.02 -7.73
CA SER A 516 0.71 -8.22 -7.21
C SER A 516 1.64 -8.81 -8.29
N LEU A 517 1.26 -9.94 -8.89
CA LEU A 517 2.06 -10.59 -9.94
C LEU A 517 2.21 -9.70 -11.16
N GLY A 518 1.12 -9.05 -11.59
CA GLY A 518 1.12 -8.15 -12.73
C GLY A 518 2.02 -6.94 -12.51
N ALA A 519 1.88 -6.23 -11.39
CA ALA A 519 2.66 -5.04 -11.12
C ALA A 519 4.14 -5.35 -10.89
N CYS A 520 4.47 -6.32 -10.02
CA CYS A 520 5.86 -6.59 -9.66
C CYS A 520 6.63 -7.29 -10.80
N LEU A 521 6.04 -8.27 -11.49
CA LEU A 521 6.69 -8.91 -12.64
C LEU A 521 6.57 -8.07 -13.91
N GLY A 522 5.57 -7.20 -14.04
CA GLY A 522 5.46 -6.21 -15.11
C GLY A 522 6.61 -5.22 -15.11
N GLY A 523 7.03 -4.77 -13.92
CA GLY A 523 8.17 -3.86 -13.73
C GLY A 523 9.49 -4.38 -14.31
N ASN A 524 9.58 -5.67 -14.63
CA ASN A 524 10.71 -6.27 -15.34
C ASN A 524 10.76 -5.90 -16.83
N GLY A 525 9.68 -5.42 -17.43
CA GLY A 525 9.60 -5.24 -18.88
C GLY A 525 10.57 -4.20 -19.44
N THR A 526 10.84 -3.13 -18.68
CA THR A 526 11.74 -2.05 -19.12
C THR A 526 12.61 -1.53 -17.98
N MET A 527 13.56 -0.67 -18.35
CA MET A 527 14.51 -0.05 -17.42
C MET A 527 13.84 0.83 -16.34
N ILE A 528 12.69 1.44 -16.64
CA ILE A 528 11.99 2.38 -15.76
C ILE A 528 10.83 1.74 -14.98
N GLY A 529 10.44 0.50 -15.32
CA GLY A 529 9.28 -0.16 -14.72
C GLY A 529 9.42 -0.52 -13.24
N ALA A 530 10.64 -0.59 -12.72
CA ALA A 530 10.90 -0.81 -11.31
C ALA A 530 12.10 0.01 -10.82
N SER A 531 12.01 0.51 -9.58
CA SER A 531 13.09 1.29 -8.95
C SER A 531 14.42 0.53 -8.91
N ALA A 532 14.39 -0.79 -8.68
CA ALA A 532 15.59 -1.62 -8.67
C ALA A 532 16.29 -1.66 -10.04
N ASN A 533 15.55 -1.53 -11.14
CA ASN A 533 16.09 -1.49 -12.49
C ASN A 533 16.86 -0.19 -12.72
N VAL A 534 16.25 0.95 -12.43
CA VAL A 534 16.84 2.29 -12.56
C VAL A 534 18.14 2.39 -11.74
N VAL A 535 18.10 1.91 -10.49
CA VAL A 535 19.26 1.96 -9.61
C VAL A 535 20.40 1.04 -10.09
N THR A 536 20.07 -0.18 -10.52
CA THR A 536 21.07 -1.11 -11.09
C THR A 536 21.74 -0.50 -12.32
N VAL A 537 20.95 0.14 -13.19
CA VAL A 537 21.47 0.82 -14.38
C VAL A 537 22.35 2.00 -14.00
N GLY A 538 21.90 2.87 -13.10
CA GLY A 538 22.70 4.03 -12.66
C GLY A 538 24.06 3.65 -12.07
N ILE A 539 24.13 2.55 -11.30
CA ILE A 539 25.39 2.02 -10.77
C ILE A 539 26.26 1.45 -11.91
N ALA A 540 25.67 0.69 -12.83
CA ALA A 540 26.40 0.13 -13.97
C ALA A 540 26.99 1.23 -14.86
N GLU A 541 26.24 2.30 -15.14
CA GLU A 541 26.69 3.46 -15.90
C GLU A 541 27.82 4.21 -15.20
N SER A 542 27.70 4.39 -13.88
CA SER A 542 28.75 5.00 -13.05
C SER A 542 30.05 4.18 -13.07
N ALA A 543 29.95 2.87 -13.26
CA ALA A 543 31.09 1.96 -13.45
C ALA A 543 31.58 1.88 -14.92
N GLY A 544 31.02 2.67 -15.84
CA GLY A 544 31.41 2.73 -17.25
C GLY A 544 30.65 1.77 -18.17
N TYR A 545 29.68 1.01 -17.67
CA TYR A 545 28.88 0.06 -18.45
C TYR A 545 27.52 0.66 -18.80
N ARG A 546 27.44 1.32 -19.96
CA ARG A 546 26.18 1.91 -20.44
C ARG A 546 25.17 0.86 -20.89
N ILE A 547 23.93 1.01 -20.43
CA ILE A 547 22.80 0.16 -20.79
C ILE A 547 21.84 1.02 -21.61
N SER A 548 21.57 0.66 -22.85
CA SER A 548 20.52 1.34 -23.62
C SER A 548 19.14 0.83 -23.20
N PHE A 549 18.13 1.71 -23.22
CA PHE A 549 16.73 1.35 -22.96
C PHE A 549 16.29 0.12 -23.78
N PHE A 550 16.49 0.17 -25.10
CA PHE A 550 16.17 -0.94 -26.00
C PHE A 550 17.02 -2.19 -25.76
N GLY A 551 18.28 -2.03 -25.33
CA GLY A 551 19.15 -3.14 -24.97
C GLY A 551 18.63 -3.92 -23.76
N PHE A 552 18.20 -3.21 -22.72
CA PHE A 552 17.54 -3.81 -21.56
C PHE A 552 16.21 -4.46 -21.95
N MET A 553 15.33 -3.68 -22.60
CA MET A 553 13.98 -4.11 -22.96
C MET A 553 13.98 -5.35 -23.86
N LYS A 554 14.89 -5.46 -24.83
CA LYS A 554 14.98 -6.62 -25.72
C LYS A 554 15.11 -7.94 -24.96
N TYR A 555 15.85 -7.93 -23.85
CA TYR A 555 16.01 -9.09 -22.99
C TYR A 555 14.86 -9.23 -22.00
N ALA A 556 14.61 -8.15 -21.26
CA ALA A 556 13.80 -8.14 -20.07
C ALA A 556 12.29 -8.26 -20.39
N PHE A 557 11.83 -7.61 -21.47
CA PHE A 557 10.45 -7.69 -21.94
C PHE A 557 10.06 -9.10 -22.37
N GLY A 558 10.98 -9.84 -23.03
CA GLY A 558 10.75 -11.23 -23.41
C GLY A 558 10.53 -12.13 -22.20
N TYR A 559 11.33 -11.96 -21.15
CA TYR A 559 11.14 -12.67 -19.90
C TYR A 559 9.87 -12.24 -19.16
N MET A 560 9.57 -10.94 -19.13
CA MET A 560 8.33 -10.41 -18.52
C MET A 560 7.10 -11.10 -19.11
N VAL A 561 6.98 -11.16 -20.44
CA VAL A 561 5.85 -11.83 -21.10
C VAL A 561 5.79 -13.31 -20.71
N LEU A 562 6.93 -14.01 -20.68
CA LEU A 562 7.01 -15.41 -20.27
C LEU A 562 6.53 -15.60 -18.82
N SER A 563 7.02 -14.79 -17.87
CA SER A 563 6.62 -14.88 -16.47
C SER A 563 5.14 -14.55 -16.27
N ILE A 564 4.62 -13.56 -16.98
CA ILE A 564 3.19 -13.19 -16.91
C ILE A 564 2.30 -14.29 -17.48
N ILE A 565 2.71 -14.99 -18.56
CA ILE A 565 1.98 -16.16 -19.06
C ILE A 565 1.95 -17.27 -18.00
N ILE A 566 3.08 -17.56 -17.36
CA ILE A 566 3.16 -18.56 -16.27
C ILE A 566 2.19 -18.18 -15.13
N CYS A 567 2.22 -16.92 -14.71
CA CYS A 567 1.33 -16.39 -13.67
C CYS A 567 -0.14 -16.44 -14.09
N ASN A 568 -0.46 -16.15 -15.34
CA ASN A 568 -1.84 -16.22 -15.84
C ASN A 568 -2.37 -17.65 -15.76
N VAL A 569 -1.60 -18.62 -16.26
CA VAL A 569 -1.97 -20.04 -16.18
C VAL A 569 -2.10 -20.48 -14.72
N TRP A 570 -1.18 -20.06 -13.85
CA TRP A 570 -1.24 -20.36 -12.42
C TRP A 570 -2.53 -19.85 -11.78
N LEU A 571 -2.87 -18.58 -11.97
CA LEU A 571 -4.08 -17.99 -11.41
C LEU A 571 -5.33 -18.70 -11.90
N LEU A 572 -5.42 -19.04 -13.20
CA LEU A 572 -6.59 -19.71 -13.76
C LEU A 572 -6.75 -21.18 -13.36
N VAL A 573 -5.69 -21.83 -12.89
CA VAL A 573 -5.71 -23.24 -12.50
C VAL A 573 -5.94 -23.40 -11.00
N PHE A 574 -5.40 -22.51 -10.17
CA PHE A 574 -5.39 -22.63 -8.72
C PHE A 574 -6.37 -21.72 -7.99
N PHE A 575 -7.00 -20.77 -8.69
CA PHE A 575 -8.00 -19.85 -8.17
C PHE A 575 -9.21 -19.77 -9.11
#